data_AF-A0A8C8E1F4-F1
#
_entry.id   AF-A0A8C8E1F4-F1
#
_cell.length_a   1.000
_cell.length_b   1.000
_cell.length_c   1.000
_cell.angle_alpha   90.00
_cell.angle_beta   90.00
_cell.angle_gamma   90.00
#
_symmetry.space_group_name_H-M   'P 1'
#
loop_
_entity.id
_entity.type
_entity.pdbx_description
1 polymer ?
#
loop_
_entity_poly.entity_id
_entity_poly.type
_entity_poly.pdbx_seq_one_letter_code
_entity_poly.pdbx_strand_id
1 'polypeptide(L)'
;AKIRYGSLLKDDVSGSSKQSDIGHLSEGYGKLCSIYLKLLITKIEFHIKNPRFPGNLQMSNRQLDEVGENDVNNFFQLTVEMFDYLECELNLFLAVFSSLDMSRSVSVTAAGQCRLAPLIQVILDCSHLYDYTVKLLFKLHSCLPADTLQGHRDRFQEQFKKLKSLFYRSSNLQYFKRLIQIPQLPENPPNFLRASALSEHISPVVVIPAESSSPESEHVVETDDLVDTDIPILPTKFDDLFGTSAAIDPFNFTSQNGMRKDDK
;
A
#
# COMPACT_ATOMS: atom_id res chain seq x y z
N ALA A 1 -11.19 -3.84 -18.14
CA ALA A 1 -10.13 -3.37 -17.21
C ALA A 1 -8.70 -3.62 -17.69
N LYS A 2 -8.42 -4.69 -18.47
CA LYS A 2 -7.06 -5.14 -18.81
C LYS A 2 -6.33 -4.38 -19.95
N ILE A 3 -6.99 -3.45 -20.65
CA ILE A 3 -6.41 -2.75 -21.83
C ILE A 3 -6.09 -1.28 -21.54
N ARG A 4 -6.65 -0.68 -20.48
CA ARG A 4 -6.56 0.78 -20.25
C ARG A 4 -5.33 1.25 -19.46
N TYR A 5 -4.65 0.35 -18.73
CA TYR A 5 -3.44 0.69 -17.97
C TYR A 5 -2.15 0.51 -18.79
N GLY A 6 -2.14 -0.39 -19.77
CA GLY A 6 -0.97 -0.63 -20.62
C GLY A 6 -0.68 0.47 -21.63
N SER A 7 -1.69 1.24 -22.05
CA SER A 7 -1.51 2.39 -22.95
C SER A 7 -0.96 3.61 -22.21
N LEU A 8 -1.41 3.86 -20.97
CA LEU A 8 -0.89 4.96 -20.14
C LEU A 8 0.61 4.81 -19.81
N LEU A 9 1.11 3.57 -19.68
CA LEU A 9 2.52 3.30 -19.40
C LEU A 9 3.42 3.31 -20.65
N LYS A 10 2.87 3.08 -21.84
CA LYS A 10 3.64 3.14 -23.09
C LYS A 10 3.87 4.57 -23.57
N ASP A 11 2.93 5.46 -23.29
CA ASP A 11 3.04 6.87 -23.69
C ASP A 11 4.06 7.66 -22.84
N ASP A 12 4.40 7.19 -21.63
CA ASP A 12 5.45 7.78 -20.79
C ASP A 12 6.88 7.43 -21.26
N VAL A 13 7.08 6.31 -21.96
CA VAL A 13 8.41 5.89 -22.42
C VAL A 13 8.84 6.62 -23.71
N SER A 14 7.90 7.20 -24.47
CA SER A 14 8.21 8.00 -25.67
C SER A 14 8.25 9.52 -25.43
N GLY A 15 8.02 9.98 -24.21
CA GLY A 15 7.83 11.38 -23.86
C GLY A 15 9.01 12.05 -23.16
N SER A 16 10.20 12.07 -23.76
CA SER A 16 11.40 12.78 -23.22
C SER A 16 11.28 14.32 -23.21
N SER A 17 10.10 14.90 -23.00
CA SER A 17 9.89 16.35 -23.05
C SER A 17 8.82 16.90 -22.11
N LYS A 18 8.32 16.13 -21.13
CA LYS A 18 7.38 16.65 -20.10
C LYS A 18 7.82 16.35 -18.66
N GLN A 19 9.13 16.42 -18.41
CA GLN A 19 9.70 16.40 -17.05
C GLN A 19 9.55 17.77 -16.33
N SER A 20 8.87 18.76 -16.93
CA SER A 20 8.81 20.13 -16.43
C SER A 20 7.64 20.43 -15.48
N ASP A 21 6.61 19.58 -15.40
CA ASP A 21 5.39 19.92 -14.64
C ASP A 21 5.25 19.20 -13.28
N ILE A 22 6.18 18.29 -12.92
CA ILE A 22 6.27 17.70 -11.57
C ILE A 22 7.13 18.58 -10.64
N GLY A 23 7.79 19.60 -11.19
CA GLY A 23 8.73 20.48 -10.48
C GLY A 23 8.10 21.47 -9.49
N HIS A 24 6.77 21.51 -9.35
CA HIS A 24 6.08 22.51 -8.54
C HIS A 24 5.23 21.95 -7.38
N LEU A 25 5.39 20.66 -7.03
CA LEU A 25 4.84 20.15 -5.77
C LEU A 25 5.65 20.71 -4.61
N SER A 26 4.96 21.34 -3.65
CA SER A 26 5.49 21.90 -2.41
C SER A 26 6.69 21.10 -1.87
N GLU A 27 7.74 21.81 -1.47
CA GLU A 27 9.04 21.32 -1.02
C GLU A 27 9.03 19.88 -0.46
N GLY A 28 9.55 18.93 -1.25
CA GLY A 28 9.84 17.55 -0.82
C GLY A 28 8.85 16.45 -1.26
N TYR A 29 7.60 16.78 -1.63
CA TYR A 29 6.63 15.73 -2.00
C TYR A 29 6.97 15.00 -3.30
N GLY A 30 7.57 15.67 -4.30
CA GLY A 30 7.94 15.05 -5.57
C GLY A 30 8.86 13.82 -5.39
N LYS A 31 9.83 13.88 -4.45
CA LYS A 31 10.70 12.75 -4.12
C LYS A 31 9.92 11.60 -3.49
N LEU A 32 9.01 11.89 -2.56
CA LEU A 32 8.17 10.87 -1.93
C LEU A 32 7.24 10.20 -2.94
N CYS A 33 6.62 10.98 -3.82
CA CYS A 33 5.77 10.46 -4.89
C CYS A 33 6.54 9.50 -5.81
N SER A 34 7.77 9.87 -6.22
CA SER A 34 8.60 9.01 -7.06
C SER A 34 8.93 7.66 -6.39
N ILE A 35 9.27 7.68 -5.10
CA ILE A 35 9.58 6.45 -4.34
C ILE A 35 8.31 5.61 -4.16
N TYR A 36 7.17 6.24 -3.89
CA TYR A 36 5.89 5.55 -3.77
C TYR A 36 5.45 4.90 -5.08
N LEU A 37 5.59 5.59 -6.21
CA LEU A 37 5.29 5.02 -7.53
C LEU A 37 6.19 3.81 -7.83
N LYS A 38 7.47 3.88 -7.48
CA LYS A 38 8.38 2.72 -7.60
C LYS A 38 7.88 1.53 -6.78
N LEU A 39 7.46 1.76 -5.54
CA LEU A 39 6.87 0.72 -4.70
C LEU A 39 5.63 0.10 -5.35
N LEU A 40 4.72 0.92 -5.89
CA LEU A 40 3.51 0.43 -6.54
C LEU A 40 3.83 -0.43 -7.77
N ILE A 41 4.83 -0.03 -8.58
CA ILE A 41 5.29 -0.83 -9.73
C ILE A 41 5.81 -2.19 -9.24
N THR A 42 6.70 -2.21 -8.24
CA THR A 42 7.22 -3.45 -7.66
C THR A 42 6.11 -4.35 -7.12
N LYS A 43 5.12 -3.79 -6.42
CA LYS A 43 3.94 -4.53 -5.93
C LYS A 43 3.15 -5.15 -7.08
N ILE A 44 2.87 -4.38 -8.14
CA ILE A 44 2.15 -4.86 -9.31
C ILE A 44 2.92 -5.98 -10.01
N GLU A 45 4.22 -5.81 -10.24
CA GLU A 45 5.07 -6.82 -10.86
C GLU A 45 5.11 -8.11 -10.04
N PHE A 46 5.21 -8.00 -8.71
CA PHE A 46 5.15 -9.14 -7.81
C PHE A 46 3.85 -9.93 -7.98
N HIS A 47 2.69 -9.26 -7.99
CA HIS A 47 1.40 -9.92 -8.16
C HIS A 47 1.14 -10.46 -9.57
N ILE A 48 1.74 -9.85 -10.61
CA ILE A 48 1.69 -10.40 -11.97
C ILE A 48 2.46 -11.72 -12.05
N LYS A 49 3.65 -11.79 -11.44
CA LYS A 49 4.47 -13.00 -11.38
C LYS A 49 3.85 -14.07 -10.46
N ASN A 50 3.23 -13.64 -9.37
CA ASN A 50 2.69 -14.51 -8.33
C ASN A 50 1.18 -14.32 -8.12
N PRO A 51 0.32 -14.71 -9.09
CA PRO A 51 -1.12 -14.43 -9.08
C PRO A 51 -1.90 -15.13 -7.95
N ARG A 52 -1.28 -16.09 -7.25
CA ARG A 52 -1.87 -16.76 -6.08
C ARG A 52 -1.82 -15.88 -4.81
N PHE A 53 -0.98 -14.86 -4.76
CA PHE A 53 -0.96 -13.94 -3.61
C PHE A 53 -2.14 -12.98 -3.68
N PRO A 54 -2.98 -12.89 -2.64
CA PRO A 54 -4.00 -11.86 -2.55
C PRO A 54 -3.34 -10.48 -2.36
N GLY A 55 -4.03 -9.41 -2.75
CA GLY A 55 -3.48 -8.04 -2.71
C GLY A 55 -3.14 -7.52 -1.30
N ASN A 56 -3.71 -8.11 -0.26
CA ASN A 56 -3.39 -7.84 1.15
C ASN A 56 -2.32 -8.81 1.72
N LEU A 57 -1.75 -9.66 0.87
CA LEU A 57 -0.74 -10.68 1.18
C LEU A 57 -1.15 -11.72 2.23
N GLN A 58 -2.42 -11.78 2.67
CA GLN A 58 -2.85 -12.73 3.69
C GLN A 58 -2.99 -14.16 3.12
N MET A 59 -2.11 -15.06 3.57
CA MET A 59 -2.20 -16.49 3.21
C MET A 59 -1.79 -17.38 4.37
N SER A 60 -2.34 -18.58 4.38
CA SER A 60 -1.93 -19.64 5.30
C SER A 60 -0.56 -20.22 4.92
N ASN A 61 0.12 -20.86 5.87
CA ASN A 61 1.38 -21.56 5.61
C ASN A 61 1.26 -22.59 4.49
N ARG A 62 0.13 -23.31 4.45
CA ARG A 62 -0.16 -24.29 3.41
C ARG A 62 -0.21 -23.64 2.02
N GLN A 63 -0.89 -22.49 1.89
CA GLN A 63 -0.96 -21.77 0.61
C GLN A 63 0.42 -21.25 0.18
N LEU A 64 1.24 -20.78 1.12
CA LEU A 64 2.63 -20.37 0.84
C LEU A 64 3.46 -21.56 0.31
N ASP A 65 3.29 -22.74 0.90
CA ASP A 65 3.97 -23.96 0.43
C ASP A 65 3.49 -24.38 -0.97
N GLU A 66 2.19 -24.28 -1.24
CA GLU A 66 1.58 -24.60 -2.54
C GLU A 66 2.08 -23.65 -3.64
N VAL A 67 2.36 -22.37 -3.33
CA VAL A 67 2.93 -21.40 -4.29
C VAL A 67 4.30 -21.84 -4.80
N GLY A 68 5.15 -22.39 -3.94
CA GLY A 68 6.48 -22.84 -4.38
C GLY A 68 6.47 -24.21 -5.07
N GLU A 69 5.32 -24.87 -5.17
CA GLU A 69 5.12 -26.12 -5.93
C GLU A 69 6.10 -27.24 -5.55
N ASN A 70 6.58 -27.24 -4.30
CA ASN A 70 7.64 -28.13 -3.80
C ASN A 70 8.95 -28.08 -4.61
N ASP A 71 9.17 -27.03 -5.41
CA ASP A 71 10.41 -26.80 -6.16
C ASP A 71 11.29 -25.78 -5.43
N VAL A 72 12.51 -26.19 -5.12
CA VAL A 72 13.52 -25.36 -4.45
C VAL A 72 13.83 -24.09 -5.25
N ASN A 73 13.81 -24.16 -6.59
CA ASN A 73 14.05 -23.00 -7.45
C ASN A 73 12.93 -21.97 -7.31
N ASN A 74 11.68 -22.42 -7.21
CA ASN A 74 10.54 -21.54 -6.99
C ASN A 74 10.60 -20.88 -5.62
N PHE A 75 10.94 -21.62 -4.55
CA PHE A 75 11.14 -21.01 -3.22
C PHE A 75 12.29 -20.01 -3.21
N PHE A 76 13.38 -20.31 -3.93
CA PHE A 76 14.54 -19.44 -4.02
C PHE A 76 14.16 -18.13 -4.70
N GLN A 77 13.55 -18.21 -5.88
CA GLN A 77 13.11 -17.05 -6.65
C GLN A 77 12.06 -16.23 -5.88
N LEU A 78 11.07 -16.90 -5.27
CA LEU A 78 10.05 -16.24 -4.45
C LEU A 78 10.68 -15.49 -3.27
N THR A 79 11.71 -16.05 -2.63
CA THR A 79 12.41 -15.38 -1.53
C THR A 79 13.13 -14.12 -1.99
N VAL A 80 13.77 -14.16 -3.17
CA VAL A 80 14.41 -12.98 -3.77
C VAL A 80 13.38 -11.89 -4.06
N GLU A 81 12.25 -12.25 -4.66
CA GLU A 81 11.16 -11.31 -4.97
C GLU A 81 10.55 -10.69 -3.70
N MET A 82 10.39 -11.48 -2.64
CA MET A 82 9.93 -10.98 -1.33
C MET A 82 10.91 -9.98 -0.72
N PHE A 83 12.23 -10.23 -0.84
CA PHE A 83 13.23 -9.27 -0.38
C PHE A 83 13.23 -7.98 -1.20
N ASP A 84 13.03 -8.05 -2.52
CA ASP A 84 12.99 -6.86 -3.37
C ASP A 84 11.75 -6.01 -3.05
N TYR A 85 10.61 -6.66 -2.80
CA TYR A 85 9.39 -5.99 -2.36
C TYR A 85 9.59 -5.34 -0.98
N LEU A 86 10.08 -6.09 0.01
CA LEU A 86 10.35 -5.56 1.35
C LEU A 86 11.36 -4.39 1.34
N GLU A 87 12.38 -4.43 0.47
CA GLU A 87 13.33 -3.33 0.33
C GLU A 87 12.64 -2.04 -0.16
N CYS A 88 11.70 -2.14 -1.10
CA CYS A 88 10.96 -0.98 -1.58
C CYS A 88 10.07 -0.37 -0.49
N GLU A 89 9.41 -1.22 0.30
CA GLU A 89 8.60 -0.80 1.46
C GLU A 89 9.44 -0.05 2.49
N LEU A 90 10.60 -0.61 2.86
CA LEU A 90 11.52 -0.02 3.82
C LEU A 90 12.11 1.31 3.30
N ASN A 91 12.39 1.42 2.00
CA ASN A 91 12.88 2.66 1.40
C ASN A 91 11.85 3.79 1.44
N LEU A 92 10.56 3.48 1.20
CA LEU A 92 9.50 4.47 1.35
C LEU A 92 9.39 4.95 2.79
N PHE A 93 9.41 4.03 3.77
CA PHE A 93 9.44 4.38 5.19
C PHE A 93 10.60 5.33 5.53
N LEU A 94 11.82 4.99 5.13
CA LEU A 94 13.01 5.81 5.40
C LEU A 94 12.90 7.19 4.75
N ALA A 95 12.36 7.29 3.54
CA ALA A 95 12.17 8.55 2.85
C ALA A 95 11.12 9.44 3.52
N VAL A 96 9.96 8.86 3.88
CA VAL A 96 8.90 9.57 4.62
C VAL A 96 9.44 10.08 5.94
N PHE A 97 10.07 9.23 6.75
CA PHE A 97 10.60 9.66 8.05
C PHE A 97 11.72 10.69 7.88
N SER A 98 12.62 10.55 6.90
CA SER A 98 13.64 11.57 6.64
C SER A 98 13.07 12.93 6.19
N SER A 99 11.82 12.95 5.68
CA SER A 99 11.15 14.18 5.27
C SER A 99 10.41 14.90 6.40
N LEU A 100 10.20 14.23 7.54
CA LEU A 100 9.46 14.78 8.67
C LEU A 100 10.42 15.39 9.68
N ASP A 101 10.09 16.57 10.20
CA ASP A 101 10.71 17.04 11.43
C ASP A 101 10.22 16.12 12.57
N MET A 102 11.13 15.48 13.29
CA MET A 102 10.83 14.39 14.22
C MET A 102 10.29 14.88 15.58
N SER A 103 9.54 15.99 15.58
CA SER A 103 8.83 16.47 16.77
C SER A 103 7.49 15.75 16.94
N ARG A 104 7.08 15.54 18.19
CA ARG A 104 5.84 14.81 18.54
C ARG A 104 4.58 15.39 17.87
N SER A 105 4.57 16.70 17.62
CA SER A 105 3.46 17.43 17.02
C SER A 105 3.29 17.18 15.52
N VAL A 106 4.30 16.70 14.79
CA VAL A 106 4.16 16.46 13.35
C VAL A 106 3.14 15.38 13.03
N SER A 107 2.97 14.38 13.91
CA SER A 107 1.94 13.35 13.73
C SER A 107 0.50 13.84 13.90
N VAL A 108 0.28 15.09 14.33
CA VAL A 108 -1.05 15.71 14.47
C VAL A 108 -1.35 16.79 13.43
N THR A 109 -0.37 17.22 12.63
CA THR A 109 -0.63 18.19 11.56
C THR A 109 -1.17 17.49 10.32
N ALA A 110 -2.06 18.16 9.57
CA ALA A 110 -2.60 17.60 8.32
C ALA A 110 -1.50 17.23 7.31
N ALA A 111 -0.46 18.07 7.19
CA ALA A 111 0.67 17.81 6.32
C ALA A 111 1.50 16.59 6.76
N GLY A 112 1.74 16.42 8.06
CA GLY A 112 2.44 15.25 8.58
C GLY A 112 1.63 13.97 8.41
N GLN A 113 0.33 14.00 8.66
CA GLN A 113 -0.56 12.86 8.45
C GLN A 113 -0.64 12.46 6.98
N CYS A 114 -0.69 13.42 6.05
CA CYS A 114 -0.65 13.15 4.62
C CYS A 114 0.59 12.36 4.20
N ARG A 115 1.76 12.68 4.77
CA ARG A 115 3.02 11.95 4.54
C ARG A 115 3.04 10.58 5.22
N LEU A 116 2.43 10.45 6.40
CA LEU A 116 2.39 9.19 7.17
C LEU A 116 1.36 8.19 6.65
N ALA A 117 0.27 8.65 6.02
CA ALA A 117 -0.84 7.80 5.61
C ALA A 117 -0.45 6.59 4.73
N PRO A 118 0.44 6.71 3.72
CA PRO A 118 0.88 5.57 2.92
C PRO A 118 1.54 4.48 3.77
N LEU A 119 2.17 4.84 4.89
CA LEU A 119 2.90 3.89 5.72
C LEU A 119 2.00 2.92 6.49
N ILE A 120 0.69 3.17 6.59
CA ILE A 120 -0.24 2.18 7.14
C ILE A 120 -0.17 0.90 6.30
N GLN A 121 -0.26 1.03 4.98
CA GLN A 121 -0.16 -0.11 4.08
C GLN A 121 1.24 -0.73 4.11
N VAL A 122 2.29 0.11 4.15
CA VAL A 122 3.69 -0.36 4.29
C VAL A 122 3.86 -1.26 5.51
N ILE A 123 3.32 -0.84 6.66
CA ILE A 123 3.40 -1.59 7.92
C ILE A 123 2.68 -2.94 7.82
N LEU A 124 1.49 -2.96 7.24
CA LEU A 124 0.72 -4.19 7.01
C LEU A 124 1.47 -5.16 6.09
N ASP A 125 1.96 -4.67 4.95
CA ASP A 125 2.67 -5.48 3.96
C ASP A 125 3.99 -6.00 4.54
N CYS A 126 4.76 -5.14 5.22
CA CYS A 126 6.01 -5.53 5.90
C CYS A 126 5.82 -6.65 6.93
N SER A 127 4.69 -6.68 7.63
CA SER A 127 4.36 -7.72 8.61
C SER A 127 4.30 -9.09 7.95
N HIS A 128 3.60 -9.18 6.81
CA HIS A 128 3.47 -10.41 6.03
C HIS A 128 4.78 -10.78 5.33
N LEU A 129 5.45 -9.83 4.70
CA LEU A 129 6.72 -10.05 4.00
C LEU A 129 7.80 -10.58 4.95
N TYR A 130 7.89 -10.05 6.17
CA TYR A 130 8.79 -10.58 7.19
C TYR A 130 8.46 -12.03 7.58
N ASP A 131 7.19 -12.31 7.85
CA ASP A 131 6.76 -13.66 8.23
C ASP A 131 7.08 -14.68 7.13
N TYR A 132 6.80 -14.34 5.86
CA TYR A 132 7.08 -15.20 4.72
C TYR A 132 8.57 -15.37 4.47
N THR A 133 9.37 -14.30 4.54
CA THR A 133 10.83 -14.42 4.37
C THR A 133 11.47 -15.30 5.43
N VAL A 134 11.02 -15.23 6.70
CA VAL A 134 11.48 -16.15 7.75
C VAL A 134 11.16 -17.61 7.38
N LYS A 135 9.90 -17.90 7.06
CA LYS A 135 9.44 -19.25 6.72
C LYS A 135 10.14 -19.83 5.49
N LEU A 136 10.26 -19.01 4.43
CA LEU A 136 10.93 -19.39 3.19
C LEU A 136 12.42 -19.64 3.40
N LEU A 137 13.10 -18.82 4.21
CA LEU A 137 14.52 -19.04 4.53
C LEU A 137 14.76 -20.35 5.28
N PHE A 138 13.93 -20.68 6.28
CA PHE A 138 14.03 -21.98 6.95
C PHE A 138 13.78 -23.13 5.96
N LYS A 139 12.82 -22.97 5.05
CA LYS A 139 12.55 -23.96 4.00
C LYS A 139 13.74 -24.14 3.07
N LEU A 140 14.33 -23.06 2.57
CA LEU A 140 15.53 -23.11 1.75
C LEU A 140 16.70 -23.78 2.48
N HIS A 141 16.89 -23.46 3.77
CA HIS A 141 17.92 -24.08 4.60
C HIS A 141 17.70 -25.58 4.85
N SER A 142 16.48 -26.09 4.67
CA SER A 142 16.19 -27.53 4.71
C SER A 142 16.56 -28.26 3.41
N CYS A 143 16.74 -27.52 2.30
CA CYS A 143 16.96 -28.09 0.97
C CYS A 143 18.32 -27.73 0.36
N LEU A 144 18.99 -26.68 0.84
CA LEU A 144 20.22 -26.14 0.24
C LEU A 144 21.33 -25.98 1.29
N PRO A 145 22.61 -26.11 0.89
CA PRO A 145 23.74 -25.83 1.77
C PRO A 145 23.75 -24.39 2.30
N ALA A 146 24.28 -24.21 3.51
CA ALA A 146 24.36 -22.90 4.14
C ALA A 146 25.15 -21.89 3.29
N ASP A 147 26.23 -22.32 2.62
CA ASP A 147 27.06 -21.44 1.81
C ASP A 147 26.29 -20.85 0.62
N THR A 148 25.39 -21.62 0.01
CA THR A 148 24.51 -21.15 -1.08
C THR A 148 23.57 -20.04 -0.64
N LEU A 149 23.18 -20.02 0.63
CA LEU A 149 22.21 -19.08 1.20
C LEU A 149 22.86 -17.90 1.94
N GLN A 150 24.17 -17.73 1.85
CA GLN A 150 24.87 -16.64 2.55
C GLN A 150 24.30 -15.26 2.19
N GLY A 151 24.16 -14.96 0.90
CA GLY A 151 23.58 -13.68 0.44
C GLY A 151 22.14 -13.46 0.90
N HIS A 152 21.35 -14.53 1.07
CA HIS A 152 19.98 -14.43 1.59
C HIS A 152 19.97 -14.05 3.07
N ARG A 153 20.86 -14.64 3.87
CA ARG A 153 21.01 -14.30 5.29
C ARG A 153 21.50 -12.86 5.47
N ASP A 154 22.45 -12.42 4.64
CA ASP A 154 22.98 -11.05 4.71
C ASP A 154 21.89 -10.02 4.40
N ARG A 155 21.11 -10.24 3.32
CA ARG A 155 19.95 -9.40 2.98
C ARG A 155 18.91 -9.38 4.10
N PHE A 156 18.55 -10.55 4.63
CA PHE A 156 17.61 -10.64 5.75
C PHE A 156 18.10 -9.84 6.96
N GLN A 157 19.39 -9.98 7.32
CA GLN A 157 19.96 -9.30 8.48
C GLN A 157 19.90 -7.77 8.35
N GLU A 158 20.14 -7.24 7.14
CA GLU A 158 20.01 -5.81 6.87
C GLU A 158 18.56 -5.35 6.95
N GLN A 159 17.65 -6.06 6.29
CA GLN A 159 16.23 -5.71 6.26
C GLN A 159 15.57 -5.84 7.63
N PHE A 160 15.96 -6.84 8.44
CA PHE A 160 15.48 -7.01 9.80
C PHE A 160 15.78 -5.78 10.68
N LYS A 161 16.98 -5.20 10.58
CA LYS A 161 17.34 -3.98 11.33
C LYS A 161 16.46 -2.79 10.93
N LYS A 162 16.27 -2.60 9.61
CA LYS A 162 15.43 -1.52 9.08
C LYS A 162 13.96 -1.72 9.50
N LEU A 163 13.45 -2.94 9.42
CA LEU A 163 12.08 -3.29 9.80
C LEU A 163 11.82 -3.13 11.30
N LYS A 164 12.77 -3.56 12.15
CA LYS A 164 12.70 -3.33 13.60
C LYS A 164 12.60 -1.85 13.92
N SER A 165 13.39 -1.01 13.24
CA SER A 165 13.30 0.44 13.35
C SER A 165 11.95 0.98 12.87
N LEU A 166 11.41 0.44 11.77
CA LEU A 166 10.08 0.79 11.25
C LEU A 166 8.98 0.54 12.27
N PHE A 167 8.86 -0.68 12.80
CA PHE A 167 7.83 -1.01 13.78
C PHE A 167 8.01 -0.23 15.09
N TYR A 168 9.25 -0.09 15.57
CA TYR A 168 9.52 0.68 16.79
C TYR A 168 9.17 2.16 16.63
N ARG A 169 9.61 2.83 15.56
CA ARG A 169 9.35 4.27 15.36
C ARG A 169 7.88 4.53 15.09
N SER A 170 7.23 3.72 14.27
CA SER A 170 5.82 3.86 13.96
C SER A 170 4.92 3.59 15.17
N SER A 171 5.21 2.57 15.99
CA SER A 171 4.43 2.28 17.21
C SER A 171 4.48 3.40 18.26
N ASN A 172 5.46 4.30 18.18
CA ASN A 172 5.59 5.45 19.07
C ASN A 172 4.82 6.70 18.61
N LEU A 173 4.34 6.76 17.35
CA LEU A 173 3.63 7.92 16.82
C LEU A 173 2.12 7.87 17.11
N GLN A 174 1.55 9.01 17.52
CA GLN A 174 0.12 9.12 17.85
C GLN A 174 -0.80 8.86 16.66
N TYR A 175 -0.33 9.17 15.45
CA TYR A 175 -1.06 8.87 14.22
C TYR A 175 -1.37 7.37 14.11
N PHE A 176 -0.36 6.51 14.20
CA PHE A 176 -0.55 5.07 14.06
C PHE A 176 -1.25 4.45 15.26
N LYS A 177 -0.96 4.88 16.50
CA LYS A 177 -1.61 4.34 17.72
C LYS A 177 -3.14 4.38 17.69
N ARG A 178 -3.72 5.35 16.97
CA ARG A 178 -5.18 5.49 16.83
C ARG A 178 -5.77 4.60 15.72
N LEU A 179 -4.95 4.17 14.76
CA LEU A 179 -5.42 3.53 13.54
C LEU A 179 -5.05 2.05 13.45
N ILE A 180 -3.88 1.67 13.99
CA ILE A 180 -3.34 0.31 13.94
C ILE A 180 -2.55 -0.02 15.22
N GLN A 181 -2.64 -1.28 15.64
CA GLN A 181 -1.74 -1.85 16.62
C GLN A 181 -0.54 -2.49 15.91
N ILE A 182 0.64 -1.96 16.17
CA ILE A 182 1.89 -2.41 15.54
C ILE A 182 2.63 -3.33 16.53
N PRO A 183 2.98 -4.57 16.15
CA PRO A 183 3.69 -5.49 17.01
C PRO A 183 5.15 -5.06 17.20
N GLN A 184 5.77 -5.54 18.28
CA GLN A 184 7.23 -5.43 18.46
C GLN A 184 7.90 -6.66 17.84
N LEU A 185 9.03 -6.44 17.16
CA LEU A 185 9.88 -7.53 16.68
C LEU A 185 10.80 -8.03 17.81
N PRO A 186 11.25 -9.30 17.75
CA PRO A 186 12.20 -9.84 18.72
C PRO A 186 13.51 -9.05 18.72
N GLU A 187 14.27 -9.16 19.81
CA GLU A 187 15.52 -8.42 19.95
C GLU A 187 16.55 -8.83 18.90
N ASN A 188 16.67 -10.15 18.70
CA ASN A 188 17.57 -10.77 17.74
C ASN A 188 16.77 -11.44 16.60
N PRO A 189 17.32 -11.47 15.38
CA PRO A 189 16.72 -12.20 14.27
C PRO A 189 16.77 -13.73 14.51
N PRO A 190 15.89 -14.51 13.85
CA PRO A 190 15.93 -15.97 13.92
C PRO A 190 17.27 -16.54 13.46
N ASN A 191 17.73 -17.61 14.12
CA ASN A 191 18.92 -18.33 13.67
C ASN A 191 18.53 -19.42 12.66
N PHE A 192 18.67 -19.12 11.38
CA PHE A 192 18.30 -20.04 10.28
C PHE A 192 19.13 -21.33 10.22
N LEU A 193 20.28 -21.39 10.89
CA LEU A 193 21.10 -22.60 10.97
C LEU A 193 20.62 -23.58 12.05
N ARG A 194 19.67 -23.16 12.90
CA ARG A 194 19.06 -23.98 13.94
C ARG A 194 17.59 -24.20 13.59
N ALA A 195 17.25 -25.35 13.03
CA ALA A 195 15.88 -25.66 12.60
C ALA A 195 14.81 -25.45 13.69
N SER A 196 15.13 -25.71 14.97
CA SER A 196 14.21 -25.48 16.09
C SER A 196 13.90 -23.99 16.32
N ALA A 197 14.70 -23.05 15.81
CA ALA A 197 14.39 -21.63 15.91
C ALA A 197 13.13 -21.24 15.11
N LEU A 198 12.70 -22.06 14.14
CA LEU A 198 11.43 -21.84 13.45
C LEU A 198 10.23 -22.00 14.40
N SER A 199 10.28 -22.90 15.38
CA SER A 199 9.19 -23.04 16.36
C SER A 199 9.13 -21.88 17.36
N GLU A 200 10.21 -21.11 17.48
CA GLU A 200 10.28 -19.90 18.30
C GLU A 200 9.77 -18.65 17.54
N HIS A 201 9.60 -18.74 16.21
CA HIS A 201 9.15 -17.63 15.37
C HIS A 201 7.66 -17.33 15.59
N ILE A 202 7.36 -16.06 15.87
CA ILE A 202 6.00 -15.55 16.05
C ILE A 202 5.73 -14.56 14.92
N SER A 203 4.68 -14.84 14.12
CA SER A 203 4.25 -13.94 13.06
C SER A 203 3.85 -12.59 13.65
N PRO A 204 4.42 -11.46 13.21
CA PRO A 204 3.95 -10.16 13.63
C PRO A 204 2.55 -9.96 13.03
N VAL A 205 1.55 -9.80 13.89
CA VAL A 205 0.18 -9.50 13.46
C VAL A 205 -0.08 -8.02 13.76
N VAL A 206 -0.28 -7.24 12.69
CA VAL A 206 -0.77 -5.86 12.79
C VAL A 206 -2.29 -5.89 12.82
N VAL A 207 -2.90 -5.26 13.82
CA VAL A 207 -4.36 -5.26 14.01
C VAL A 207 -4.88 -3.86 13.70
N ILE A 208 -5.95 -3.78 12.90
CA ILE A 208 -6.74 -2.55 12.76
C ILE A 208 -7.84 -2.64 13.83
N PRO A 209 -7.86 -1.78 14.85
CA PRO A 209 -8.94 -1.76 15.83
C PRO A 209 -10.28 -1.57 15.12
N ALA A 210 -11.30 -2.35 15.50
CA ALA A 210 -12.66 -2.06 15.08
C ALA A 210 -13.03 -0.67 15.61
N GLU A 211 -13.60 0.19 14.76
CA GLU A 211 -14.06 1.50 15.22
C GLU A 211 -15.01 1.28 16.40
N SER A 212 -14.63 1.78 17.58
CA SER A 212 -15.57 1.90 18.68
C SER A 212 -16.66 2.83 18.18
N SER A 213 -17.84 2.27 17.92
CA SER A 213 -19.05 3.03 17.61
C SER A 213 -19.13 4.20 18.58
N SER A 214 -19.03 5.42 18.06
CA SER A 214 -19.12 6.64 18.86
C SER A 214 -20.43 6.64 19.66
N PRO A 215 -20.41 6.75 21.00
CA PRO A 215 -21.60 7.03 21.77
C PRO A 215 -21.74 8.55 21.91
N GLU A 216 -22.15 9.22 20.83
CA GLU A 216 -22.70 10.58 20.90
C GLU A 216 -24.04 10.58 20.18
N SER A 217 -25.02 9.94 20.82
CA SER A 217 -26.38 10.44 20.80
C SER A 217 -26.36 11.80 21.50
N GLU A 218 -26.15 12.88 20.74
CA GLU A 218 -26.49 14.21 21.22
C GLU A 218 -27.97 14.20 21.59
N HIS A 219 -28.24 14.36 22.88
CA HIS A 219 -29.54 14.70 23.41
C HIS A 219 -29.98 16.00 22.73
N VAL A 220 -30.86 15.88 21.74
CA VAL A 220 -31.60 17.03 21.22
C VAL A 220 -32.51 17.47 22.36
N VAL A 221 -32.13 18.55 23.03
CA VAL A 221 -32.97 19.20 24.03
C VAL A 221 -34.12 19.82 23.25
N GLU A 222 -35.33 19.29 23.43
CA GLU A 222 -36.56 19.91 22.96
C GLU A 222 -36.66 21.31 23.58
N THR A 223 -36.38 22.34 22.80
CA THR A 223 -36.89 23.68 23.06
C THR A 223 -38.12 23.86 22.20
N ASP A 224 -39.28 23.60 22.78
CA ASP A 224 -40.54 24.22 22.39
C ASP A 224 -40.34 25.74 22.45
N ASP A 225 -40.29 26.40 21.30
CA ASP A 225 -40.87 27.73 21.16
C ASP A 225 -41.12 28.09 19.69
N LEU A 226 -42.37 28.43 19.44
CA LEU A 226 -43.04 28.72 18.19
C LEU A 226 -42.55 30.05 17.58
N VAL A 227 -42.13 30.04 16.31
CA VAL A 227 -42.57 31.07 15.35
C VAL A 227 -42.38 30.61 13.90
N ASP A 228 -43.51 30.62 13.19
CA ASP A 228 -43.70 30.36 11.76
C ASP A 228 -42.91 31.36 10.91
N THR A 229 -42.11 30.87 9.96
CA THR A 229 -41.63 31.70 8.84
C THR A 229 -41.50 30.84 7.59
N ASP A 230 -42.46 31.04 6.69
CA ASP A 230 -42.53 30.43 5.37
C ASP A 230 -41.23 30.62 4.56
N ILE A 231 -40.59 29.51 4.17
CA ILE A 231 -39.55 29.46 3.14
C ILE A 231 -39.99 28.46 2.07
N PRO A 232 -40.06 28.81 0.77
CA PRO A 232 -40.50 27.90 -0.27
C PRO A 232 -39.49 26.76 -0.48
N ILE A 233 -40.00 25.53 -0.42
CA ILE A 233 -39.28 24.26 -0.62
C ILE A 233 -38.86 24.14 -2.10
N LEU A 234 -37.55 24.09 -2.36
CA LEU A 234 -36.98 23.70 -3.66
C LEU A 234 -36.76 22.17 -3.65
N PRO A 235 -37.29 21.41 -4.63
CA PRO A 235 -37.10 19.96 -4.64
C PRO A 235 -35.66 19.58 -5.03
N THR A 236 -35.02 18.81 -4.15
CA THR A 236 -33.74 18.12 -4.35
C THR A 236 -33.84 17.12 -5.49
N LYS A 237 -33.23 17.42 -6.65
CA LYS A 237 -33.05 16.47 -7.75
C LYS A 237 -31.56 16.10 -7.84
N PHE A 238 -31.15 15.11 -7.05
CA PHE A 238 -29.76 14.60 -7.03
C PHE A 238 -29.58 13.34 -7.91
N ASP A 239 -30.61 12.91 -8.64
CA ASP A 239 -30.62 11.65 -9.40
C ASP A 239 -30.36 11.77 -10.92
N ASP A 240 -30.01 12.95 -11.46
CA ASP A 240 -29.72 13.12 -12.90
C ASP A 240 -28.23 13.01 -13.28
N LEU A 241 -27.32 12.65 -12.35
CA LEU A 241 -25.86 12.68 -12.62
C LEU A 241 -25.22 11.30 -12.93
N PHE A 242 -25.85 10.18 -12.59
CA PHE A 242 -25.30 8.84 -12.87
C PHE A 242 -26.37 7.93 -13.49
N GLY A 243 -26.60 8.10 -14.79
CA GLY A 243 -27.52 7.26 -15.56
C GLY A 243 -27.05 5.79 -15.65
N THR A 244 -27.87 4.89 -15.11
CA THR A 244 -27.77 3.44 -15.32
C THR A 244 -28.55 3.00 -16.56
N SER A 245 -27.79 2.47 -17.53
CA SER A 245 -28.02 1.28 -18.36
C SER A 245 -29.41 0.99 -18.96
N ALA A 246 -29.50 0.94 -20.30
CA ALA A 246 -29.85 -0.28 -21.04
C ALA A 246 -29.83 -0.09 -22.58
N ALA A 247 -29.23 -1.07 -23.25
CA ALA A 247 -29.61 -1.69 -24.54
C ALA A 247 -29.55 -0.91 -25.89
N ILE A 248 -28.67 -1.41 -26.78
CA ILE A 248 -28.88 -1.87 -28.18
C ILE A 248 -29.68 -0.88 -29.08
N ASP A 249 -29.12 -0.21 -30.10
CA ASP A 249 -28.71 -0.75 -31.43
C ASP A 249 -28.01 0.34 -32.32
N PRO A 250 -27.62 0.13 -33.61
CA PRO A 250 -26.24 0.21 -34.08
C PRO A 250 -25.85 1.47 -34.88
N PHE A 251 -24.53 1.60 -35.07
CA PHE A 251 -23.81 2.60 -35.88
C PHE A 251 -24.49 2.99 -37.20
N ASN A 252 -24.64 4.30 -37.43
CA ASN A 252 -24.85 4.86 -38.76
C ASN A 252 -23.93 6.08 -38.99
N PHE A 253 -23.11 6.01 -40.05
CA PHE A 253 -22.16 7.03 -40.45
C PHE A 253 -22.71 7.71 -41.71
N THR A 254 -23.27 8.93 -41.58
CA THR A 254 -23.57 9.75 -42.76
C THR A 254 -23.60 11.24 -42.41
N SER A 255 -22.56 11.92 -42.88
CA SER A 255 -22.57 13.25 -43.52
C SER A 255 -23.51 14.33 -43.00
N GLN A 256 -22.93 15.42 -42.47
CA GLN A 256 -23.18 16.75 -43.05
C GLN A 256 -22.11 17.78 -42.69
N ASN A 257 -21.45 18.27 -43.74
CA ASN A 257 -20.70 19.51 -43.81
C ASN A 257 -21.58 20.71 -43.42
N GLY A 258 -20.97 21.77 -42.87
CA GLY A 258 -21.62 23.06 -42.69
C GLY A 258 -20.65 24.18 -42.35
N MET A 259 -20.06 24.78 -43.40
CA MET A 259 -19.18 25.94 -43.35
C MET A 259 -19.79 27.17 -42.63
N ARG A 260 -18.89 27.94 -42.04
CA ARG A 260 -19.07 29.31 -41.52
C ARG A 260 -19.61 30.25 -42.60
N LYS A 261 -20.54 31.14 -42.21
CA LYS A 261 -20.92 32.34 -42.96
C LYS A 261 -20.26 33.57 -42.34
N ASP A 262 -19.65 34.37 -43.20
CA ASP A 262 -19.16 35.73 -42.94
C ASP A 262 -20.33 36.72 -42.82
N ASP A 263 -20.12 37.77 -42.03
CA ASP A 263 -20.88 39.03 -42.10
C ASP A 263 -19.88 40.21 -42.17
N LYS A 264 -20.03 40.96 -43.27
CA LYS A 264 -19.67 42.37 -43.56
C LYS A 264 -18.29 42.94 -43.23
#